data_AF-A0A355SVL9-F1
#
_entry.id   AF-A0A355SVL9-F1
#
_cell.length_a   1.000
_cell.length_b   1.000
_cell.length_c   1.000
_cell.angle_alpha   90.00
_cell.angle_beta   90.00
_cell.angle_gamma   90.00
#
_symmetry.space_group_name_H-M   'P 1'
#
loop_
_entity.id
_entity.type
_entity.pdbx_description
1 polymer ?
#
loop_
_entity_poly.entity_id
_entity_poly.type
_entity_poly.pdbx_seq_one_letter_code
_entity_poly.pdbx_strand_id
1 'polypeptide(L)'
;AGTEANCREPFCHRRYSRSDKSGLGPLCQGIDIVIFTAGSGSKTGKDQTLTVDLWGAIQCIRASEDSELQHFVILSALKATNPNRANDALKPDLIAKHAADKTLK
;
A
#
# COMPACT_ATOMS: atom_id res chain seq x y z
N ALA A 1 -11.79 -0.13 -29.05
CA ALA A 1 -12.99 -0.79 -28.51
C ALA A 1 -12.67 -1.21 -27.07
N GLY A 2 -12.98 -0.34 -26.10
CA GLY A 2 -12.80 -0.64 -24.68
C GLY A 2 -14.11 -1.19 -24.12
N THR A 3 -14.05 -2.35 -23.47
CA THR A 3 -15.20 -2.95 -22.79
C THR A 3 -15.34 -2.31 -21.41
N GLU A 4 -16.39 -1.51 -21.23
CA GLU A 4 -16.79 -1.01 -19.92
C GLU A 4 -17.33 -2.18 -19.08
N ALA A 5 -16.60 -2.52 -18.02
CA ALA A 5 -17.05 -3.50 -17.04
C ALA A 5 -18.19 -2.89 -16.19
N ASN A 6 -19.43 -3.27 -16.50
CA ASN A 6 -20.63 -2.93 -15.75
C ASN A 6 -20.55 -3.50 -14.32
N CYS A 7 -20.23 -2.66 -13.33
CA CYS A 7 -20.17 -3.03 -11.91
C CYS A 7 -21.31 -2.33 -11.15
N ARG A 8 -22.35 -3.10 -10.80
CA ARG A 8 -23.49 -2.65 -9.98
C ARG A 8 -23.29 -3.06 -8.51
N GLU A 9 -22.46 -2.32 -7.78
CA GLU A 9 -22.32 -2.40 -6.31
C GLU A 9 -21.96 -1.00 -5.77
N PRO A 10 -22.49 -0.55 -4.61
CA PRO A 10 -22.38 0.83 -4.14
C PRO A 10 -20.97 1.21 -3.64
N PHE A 11 -20.05 0.25 -3.51
CA PHE A 11 -18.63 0.46 -3.15
C PHE A 11 -17.68 0.24 -4.34
N CYS A 12 -18.14 0.50 -5.57
CA CYS A 12 -17.25 0.63 -6.72
C CYS A 12 -16.49 1.97 -6.59
N HIS A 13 -15.49 2.02 -5.72
CA HIS A 13 -14.49 3.08 -5.75
C HIS A 13 -13.86 3.05 -7.13
N ARG A 14 -14.23 4.04 -7.95
CA ARG A 14 -13.56 4.49 -9.17
C ARG A 14 -12.20 3.81 -9.30
N ARG A 15 -12.12 2.72 -10.09
CA ARG A 15 -10.83 2.21 -10.54
C ARG A 15 -10.07 3.44 -10.99
N TYR A 16 -8.94 3.72 -10.36
CA TYR A 16 -8.14 4.87 -10.73
C TYR A 16 -8.00 4.80 -12.25
N SER A 17 -8.45 5.85 -12.95
CA SER A 17 -8.40 5.82 -14.40
C SER A 17 -6.94 5.56 -14.75
N ARG A 18 -6.66 4.47 -15.49
CA ARG A 18 -5.30 4.12 -15.97
C ARG A 18 -4.55 5.31 -16.59
N SER A 19 -5.26 6.38 -16.93
CA SER A 19 -4.80 7.62 -17.54
C SER A 19 -4.32 8.72 -16.58
N ASP A 20 -4.42 8.58 -15.24
CA ASP A 20 -3.93 9.62 -14.32
C ASP A 20 -2.40 9.60 -14.21
N LYS A 21 -1.76 10.62 -14.81
CA LYS A 21 -0.31 10.79 -14.88
C LYS A 21 0.31 11.42 -13.63
N SER A 22 -0.48 11.76 -12.61
CA SER A 22 -0.01 12.42 -11.37
C SER A 22 0.29 11.45 -10.21
N GLY A 23 0.07 10.14 -10.42
CA GLY A 23 0.31 9.08 -9.43
C GLY A 23 1.67 8.40 -9.54
N LEU A 24 1.85 7.30 -8.81
CA LEU A 24 3.09 6.50 -8.80
C LEU A 24 3.23 5.55 -10.01
N GLY A 25 2.15 5.33 -10.78
CA GLY A 25 2.14 4.40 -11.92
C GLY A 25 3.18 4.70 -13.01
N PRO A 26 3.33 5.95 -13.47
CA PRO A 26 4.39 6.29 -14.43
C PRO A 26 5.82 5.97 -13.95
N LEU A 27 6.06 5.96 -12.63
CA LEU A 27 7.36 5.61 -12.06
C LEU A 27 7.64 4.10 -12.09
N CYS A 28 6.59 3.29 -12.24
CA CYS A 28 6.66 1.83 -12.27
C CYS A 28 6.85 1.28 -13.69
N GLN A 29 6.74 2.11 -14.73
CA GLN A 29 6.89 1.67 -16.12
C GLN A 29 8.32 1.21 -16.41
N GLY A 30 8.46 -0.03 -16.89
CA GLY A 30 9.77 -0.62 -17.21
C GLY A 30 10.60 -0.99 -15.98
N ILE A 31 9.99 -1.01 -14.79
CA ILE A 31 10.60 -1.52 -13.56
C ILE A 31 10.24 -3.00 -13.41
N ASP A 32 11.21 -3.84 -13.03
CA ASP A 32 10.98 -5.27 -12.77
C ASP A 32 10.51 -5.54 -11.33
N ILE A 33 11.03 -4.75 -10.39
CA ILE A 33 10.83 -4.95 -8.95
C ILE A 33 10.69 -3.60 -8.24
N VAL A 34 9.65 -3.45 -7.42
CA VAL A 34 9.52 -2.33 -6.48
C VAL A 34 9.75 -2.83 -5.05
N ILE A 35 10.56 -2.10 -4.29
CA ILE A 35 10.83 -2.38 -2.88
C ILE A 35 10.35 -1.20 -2.04
N PHE A 36 9.31 -1.40 -1.23
CA PHE A 36 8.82 -0.40 -0.29
C PHE A 36 9.59 -0.49 1.03
N THR A 37 10.50 0.47 1.23
CA THR A 37 11.32 0.59 2.44
C THR A 37 11.01 1.84 3.25
N ALA A 38 10.05 2.66 2.81
CA ALA A 38 9.67 3.88 3.50
C ALA A 38 8.95 3.56 4.82
N GLY A 39 9.15 4.42 5.80
CA GLY A 39 8.47 4.35 7.09
C GLY A 39 8.56 5.70 7.79
N SER A 40 7.54 6.02 8.57
CA SER A 40 7.44 7.28 9.32
C SER A 40 8.54 7.40 10.39
N GLY A 41 8.91 6.28 10.99
CA GLY A 41 9.96 6.20 12.00
C GLY A 41 9.46 6.45 13.42
N SER A 42 10.24 6.03 14.43
CA SER A 42 9.79 6.03 15.84
C SER A 42 9.65 7.42 16.47
N LYS A 43 10.14 8.47 15.81
CA LYS A 43 10.12 9.85 16.31
C LYS A 43 8.95 10.68 15.75
N THR A 44 8.16 10.14 14.83
CA THR A 44 7.02 10.85 14.24
C THR A 44 5.72 10.55 14.98
N GLY A 45 4.72 11.40 14.76
CA GLY A 45 3.37 11.18 15.27
C GLY A 45 2.70 9.96 14.64
N LYS A 46 1.66 9.46 15.32
CA LYS A 46 0.84 8.32 14.87
C LYS A 46 0.12 8.61 13.55
N ASP A 47 -0.11 9.88 13.23
CA ASP A 47 -0.63 10.34 11.94
C ASP A 47 0.29 9.91 10.80
N GLN A 48 1.61 10.05 10.96
CA GLN A 48 2.58 9.67 9.94
C GLN A 48 2.65 8.17 9.76
N THR A 49 2.46 7.38 10.81
CA THR A 49 2.36 5.92 10.68
C THR A 49 1.18 5.51 9.80
N LEU A 50 0.04 6.21 9.92
CA LEU A 50 -1.12 5.93 9.07
C LEU A 50 -0.91 6.42 7.63
N THR A 51 -0.33 7.60 7.44
CA THR A 51 -0.18 8.20 6.11
C THR A 51 0.99 7.61 5.32
N VAL A 52 2.11 7.29 5.99
CA VAL A 52 3.34 6.79 5.35
C VAL A 52 3.37 5.26 5.34
N ASP A 53 3.40 4.62 6.51
CA ASP A 53 3.60 3.17 6.60
C ASP A 53 2.41 2.39 6.03
N LEU A 54 1.18 2.87 6.26
CA LEU A 54 -0.03 2.21 5.76
C LEU A 54 -0.47 2.77 4.40
N TRP A 55 -0.91 4.03 4.35
CA TRP A 55 -1.51 4.58 3.13
C TRP A 55 -0.50 4.69 1.99
N GLY A 56 0.74 5.11 2.27
CA GLY A 56 1.83 5.12 1.29
C GLY A 56 2.08 3.73 0.70
N ALA A 57 2.15 2.69 1.54
CA ALA A 57 2.30 1.32 1.09
C ALA A 57 1.15 0.87 0.17
N ILE A 58 -0.10 1.13 0.57
CA ILE A 58 -1.29 0.78 -0.24
C ILE A 58 -1.25 1.45 -1.62
N GLN A 59 -0.87 2.72 -1.68
CA GLN A 59 -0.80 3.46 -2.94
C GLN A 59 0.32 2.92 -3.84
N CYS A 60 1.47 2.54 -3.28
CA CYS A 60 2.56 1.92 -4.01
C CYS A 60 2.16 0.53 -4.55
N ILE A 61 1.45 -0.28 -3.75
CA ILE A 61 0.95 -1.60 -4.17
C ILE A 61 0.00 -1.43 -5.35
N ARG A 62 -1.01 -0.58 -5.23
CA ARG A 62 -1.98 -0.31 -6.31
C ARG A 62 -1.33 0.20 -7.59
N ALA A 63 -0.39 1.14 -7.47
CA ALA A 63 0.34 1.64 -8.63
C ALA A 63 1.17 0.55 -9.32
N SER A 64 1.67 -0.42 -8.54
CA SER A 64 2.39 -1.56 -9.07
C SER A 64 1.46 -2.53 -9.80
N GLU A 65 0.29 -2.82 -9.22
CA GLU A 65 -0.76 -3.62 -9.87
C GLU A 65 -1.23 -3.00 -11.19
N ASP A 66 -1.48 -1.68 -11.19
CA ASP A 66 -1.91 -0.94 -12.38
C ASP A 66 -0.86 -0.92 -13.50
N SER A 67 0.42 -1.06 -13.14
CA SER A 67 1.55 -1.11 -14.06
C SER A 67 1.98 -2.54 -14.42
N GLU A 68 1.23 -3.55 -13.99
CA GLU A 68 1.48 -4.98 -14.25
C GLU A 68 2.87 -5.46 -13.78
N LEU A 69 3.38 -4.86 -12.69
CA LEU A 69 4.64 -5.24 -12.05
C LEU A 69 4.58 -6.68 -11.54
N GLN A 70 5.61 -7.46 -11.84
CA GLN A 70 5.67 -8.88 -11.46
C GLN A 70 6.09 -9.08 -10.01
N HIS A 71 6.89 -8.17 -9.46
CA HIS A 71 7.45 -8.31 -8.12
C HIS A 71 7.33 -7.01 -7.32
N PHE A 72 6.68 -7.13 -6.16
CA PHE A 72 6.64 -6.09 -5.15
C PHE A 72 7.08 -6.66 -3.80
N VAL A 73 8.00 -5.98 -3.15
CA VAL A 73 8.55 -6.36 -1.85
C VAL A 73 8.28 -5.25 -0.84
N ILE A 74 7.77 -5.60 0.34
CA ILE A 74 7.59 -4.66 1.45
C ILE A 74 8.44 -5.07 2.66
N LEU A 75 9.14 -4.10 3.25
CA LEU A 75 9.85 -4.31 4.51
C LEU A 75 8.89 -4.15 5.70
N SER A 76 8.34 -5.29 6.14
CA SER A 76 7.49 -5.38 7.34
C SER A 76 8.30 -5.39 8.64
N ALA A 77 7.65 -5.67 9.77
CA ALA A 77 8.26 -5.78 11.09
C ALA A 77 8.05 -7.16 11.73
N LEU A 78 9.02 -7.56 12.55
CA LEU A 78 8.89 -8.70 13.44
C LEU A 78 7.68 -8.47 14.37
N LYS A 79 6.79 -9.47 14.46
CA LYS A 79 5.51 -9.46 15.21
C LYS A 79 4.36 -8.70 14.54
N ALA A 80 4.51 -8.16 13.34
CA ALA A 80 3.40 -7.58 12.59
C ALA A 80 2.30 -8.62 12.32
N THR A 81 2.57 -9.93 12.35
CA THR A 81 1.55 -10.98 12.19
C THR A 81 0.49 -11.03 13.31
N ASN A 82 0.77 -10.50 14.50
CA ASN A 82 -0.20 -10.42 15.60
C ASN A 82 -0.06 -9.12 16.40
N PRO A 83 -0.57 -8.00 15.88
CA PRO A 83 -0.40 -6.68 16.50
C PRO A 83 -1.15 -6.53 17.83
N ASN A 84 -2.12 -7.40 18.12
CA ASN A 84 -2.86 -7.37 19.39
C ASN A 84 -1.99 -7.74 20.60
N ARG A 85 -0.84 -8.40 20.38
CA ARG A 85 0.14 -8.73 21.44
C ARG A 85 1.19 -7.65 21.64
N ALA A 86 1.12 -6.54 20.90
CA ALA A 86 2.02 -5.41 21.04
C ALA A 86 1.74 -4.65 22.35
N ASN A 87 2.78 -4.01 22.88
CA ASN A 87 2.57 -2.96 23.89
C ASN A 87 1.93 -1.73 23.23
N ASP A 88 1.33 -0.85 24.02
CA ASP A 88 0.58 0.30 23.51
C ASP A 88 1.41 1.28 22.69
N ALA A 89 2.72 1.33 22.93
CA ALA A 89 3.65 2.18 22.19
C ALA A 89 3.85 1.69 20.74
N LEU A 90 4.02 0.38 20.54
CA LEU A 90 4.29 -0.21 19.22
C LEU A 90 3.02 -0.65 18.48
N LYS A 91 1.90 -0.72 19.18
CA LYS A 91 0.63 -1.20 18.62
C LYS A 91 0.23 -0.48 17.32
N PRO A 92 0.30 0.86 17.20
CA PRO A 92 -0.08 1.54 15.95
C PRO A 92 0.80 1.15 14.76
N ASP A 93 2.12 1.09 14.96
CA ASP A 93 3.09 0.71 13.93
C ASP A 93 2.87 -0.73 13.46
N LEU A 94 2.69 -1.67 14.41
CA LEU A 94 2.43 -3.07 14.07
C LEU A 94 1.08 -3.27 13.41
N ILE A 95 0.04 -2.48 13.75
CA ILE A 95 -1.25 -2.52 13.04
C ILE A 95 -1.09 -2.03 11.61
N ALA A 96 -0.39 -0.92 11.40
CA ALA A 96 -0.15 -0.37 10.07
C ALA A 96 0.60 -1.37 9.18
N LYS A 97 1.70 -1.95 9.68
CA LYS A 97 2.48 -2.97 8.97
C LYS A 97 1.67 -4.25 8.72
N HIS A 98 0.89 -4.71 9.70
CA HIS A 98 -0.02 -5.85 9.50
C HIS A 98 -1.02 -5.60 8.37
N ALA A 99 -1.61 -4.41 8.33
CA ALA A 99 -2.57 -4.06 7.31
C ALA A 99 -1.92 -3.95 5.92
N ALA A 100 -0.74 -3.32 5.81
CA ALA A 100 0.01 -3.26 4.56
C ALA A 100 0.40 -4.67 4.05
N ASP A 101 0.87 -5.55 4.93
CA ASP A 101 1.19 -6.95 4.60
C ASP A 101 -0.04 -7.73 4.10
N LYS A 102 -1.22 -7.39 4.61
CA LYS A 102 -2.49 -8.00 4.19
C LYS A 102 -2.96 -7.46 2.85
N THR A 103 -2.67 -6.21 2.52
CA THR A 103 -3.01 -5.62 1.22
C THR A 103 -2.15 -6.17 0.09
N LEU A 104 -0.89 -6.52 0.35
CA LEU A 104 0.02 -7.06 -0.67
C LEU A 104 -0.28 -8.52 -1.08
N LYS A 105 -1.06 -9.25 -0.27
CA LYS A 105 -1.37 -10.67 -0.50
C LYS A 105 -2.53 -10.87 -1.46
#